data_AF-A0A2Z6AM14-F1
#
_entry.id   AF-A0A2Z6AM14-F1
#
_cell.length_a   1.000
_cell.length_b   1.000
_cell.length_c   1.000
_cell.angle_alpha   90.00
_cell.angle_beta   90.00
_cell.angle_gamma   90.00
#
_symmetry.space_group_name_H-M   'P 1'
#
loop_
_entity.id
_entity.type
_entity.pdbx_description
1 polymer ?
#
loop_
_entity_poly.entity_id
_entity_poly.type
_entity_poly.pdbx_seq_one_letter_code
_entity_poly.pdbx_strand_id
1 'polypeptide(L)'
;MGDPLRFRDDPAPDEPGVSLDAFLNQKDATSVLLEAGDDVRALLPELGRVRLVEIDFPRFRDGRGFSSASILREAGYTGEIRAIGDVLIDLVFFMRRCGFDSFEPDAPFHPGAVDAALSRYPDVYQSATDGRVPVWALRHPQFATERRQFLPLVWTVVRHLARAPYINQTIVP
;
A
#
# COMPACT_ATOMS: atom_id res chain seq x y z
N MET A 1 -12.69 12.82 -17.54
CA MET A 1 -12.19 12.30 -16.26
C MET A 1 -12.92 13.08 -15.17
N GLY A 2 -13.58 12.42 -14.22
CA GLY A 2 -14.08 13.09 -13.03
C GLY A 2 -12.93 13.30 -12.03
N ASP A 3 -13.10 14.19 -11.06
CA ASP A 3 -12.10 14.37 -10.01
C ASP A 3 -11.93 13.06 -9.21
N PRO A 4 -10.70 12.66 -8.84
CA PRO A 4 -10.48 11.44 -8.08
C PRO A 4 -11.17 11.53 -6.72
N LEU A 5 -11.80 10.43 -6.30
CA LEU A 5 -12.30 10.29 -4.94
C LEU A 5 -11.10 10.22 -3.99
N ARG A 6 -10.86 11.28 -3.20
CA ARG A 6 -9.65 11.44 -2.40
C ARG A 6 -9.97 11.60 -0.92
N PHE A 7 -9.30 10.83 -0.08
CA PHE A 7 -9.47 10.81 1.37
C PHE A 7 -8.27 11.45 2.11
N ARG A 8 -7.75 12.54 1.54
CA ARG A 8 -6.61 13.29 2.09
C ARG A 8 -6.88 14.79 1.96
N ASP A 9 -6.33 15.55 2.90
CA ASP A 9 -6.50 17.01 2.99
C ASP A 9 -5.28 17.80 2.49
N ASP A 10 -4.16 17.12 2.19
CA ASP A 10 -2.97 17.75 1.60
C ASP A 10 -3.18 18.10 0.12
N PRO A 11 -2.39 19.02 -0.46
CA PRO A 11 -2.50 19.34 -1.89
C PRO A 11 -2.34 18.09 -2.76
N ALA A 12 -3.21 17.95 -3.76
CA ALA A 12 -3.11 16.87 -4.73
C ALA A 12 -1.81 17.01 -5.55
N PRO A 13 -1.10 15.92 -5.86
CA PRO A 13 0.02 15.95 -6.78
C PRO A 13 -0.43 16.40 -8.18
N ASP A 14 0.29 17.35 -8.78
CA ASP A 14 -0.08 17.98 -10.05
C ASP A 14 0.28 17.14 -11.29
N GLU A 15 1.13 16.12 -11.12
CA GLU A 15 1.70 15.33 -12.22
C GLU A 15 1.20 13.88 -12.21
N PRO A 16 0.77 13.34 -13.37
CA PRO A 16 0.40 11.93 -13.49
C PRO A 16 1.63 11.02 -13.29
N GLY A 17 1.40 9.78 -12.90
CA GLY A 17 2.47 8.80 -12.75
C GLY A 17 3.14 8.46 -14.08
N VAL A 18 4.47 8.47 -14.12
CA VAL A 18 5.24 7.81 -15.19
C VAL A 18 5.43 6.34 -14.84
N SER A 19 5.63 5.46 -15.82
CA SER A 19 5.85 4.03 -15.56
C SER A 19 7.01 3.80 -14.57
N LEU A 20 7.00 2.68 -13.86
CA LEU A 20 8.05 2.35 -12.89
C LEU A 20 9.47 2.45 -13.48
N ASP A 21 9.69 1.89 -14.67
CA ASP A 21 10.99 1.97 -15.35
C ASP A 21 11.38 3.43 -15.66
N ALA A 22 10.44 4.22 -16.18
CA ALA A 22 10.66 5.63 -16.47
C ALA A 22 10.97 6.43 -15.20
N PHE A 23 10.27 6.15 -14.09
CA PHE A 23 10.47 6.79 -12.79
C PHE A 23 11.87 6.49 -12.21
N LEU A 24 12.36 5.26 -12.37
CA LEU A 24 13.69 4.87 -11.88
C LEU A 24 14.81 5.54 -12.69
N ASN A 25 14.56 5.81 -13.98
CA ASN A 25 15.51 6.48 -14.87
C ASN A 25 15.44 8.03 -14.80
N GLN A 26 14.32 8.61 -14.37
CA GLN A 26 14.11 10.06 -14.29
C GLN A 26 14.10 10.55 -12.83
N LYS A 27 15.08 11.37 -12.45
CA LYS A 27 15.23 11.85 -11.07
C LYS A 27 14.25 12.95 -10.66
N ASP A 28 13.68 13.67 -11.62
CA ASP A 28 12.76 14.79 -11.35
C ASP A 28 11.30 14.35 -11.20
N ALA A 29 10.96 13.13 -11.63
CA ALA A 29 9.61 12.59 -11.47
C ALA A 29 9.25 12.41 -9.98
N THR A 30 8.04 12.83 -9.60
CA THR A 30 7.53 12.67 -8.22
C THR A 30 6.31 11.76 -8.12
N SER A 31 5.74 11.34 -9.25
CA SER A 31 4.61 10.43 -9.36
C SER A 31 5.00 9.19 -10.15
N VAL A 32 4.59 8.01 -9.71
CA VAL A 32 4.86 6.73 -10.40
C VAL A 32 3.58 5.94 -10.62
N LEU A 33 3.45 5.35 -11.79
CA LEU A 33 2.44 4.38 -12.15
C LEU A 33 3.02 2.97 -12.05
N LEU A 34 2.42 2.14 -11.21
CA LEU A 34 2.68 0.71 -11.10
C LEU A 34 1.67 -0.05 -11.94
N GLU A 35 2.16 -0.73 -12.98
CA GLU A 35 1.37 -1.61 -13.82
C GLU A 35 1.17 -2.99 -13.17
N ALA A 36 0.19 -3.74 -13.67
CA ALA A 36 -0.11 -5.07 -13.19
C ALA A 36 1.06 -6.04 -13.46
N GLY A 37 1.88 -6.31 -12.45
CA GLY A 37 3.05 -7.19 -12.55
C GLY A 37 4.35 -6.55 -12.09
N ASP A 38 4.37 -5.22 -11.93
CA ASP A 38 5.51 -4.51 -11.37
C ASP A 38 5.82 -4.97 -9.94
N ASP A 39 7.11 -5.14 -9.63
CA ASP A 39 7.55 -5.35 -8.26
C ASP A 39 7.73 -4.01 -7.55
N VAL A 40 6.73 -3.65 -6.74
CA VAL A 40 6.73 -2.43 -5.92
C VAL A 40 7.99 -2.26 -5.06
N ARG A 41 8.70 -3.36 -4.76
CA ARG A 41 9.92 -3.30 -3.94
C ARG A 41 11.05 -2.51 -4.60
N ALA A 42 11.05 -2.40 -5.93
CA ALA A 42 11.99 -1.56 -6.66
C ALA A 42 11.85 -0.07 -6.31
N LEU A 43 10.67 0.37 -5.85
CA LEU A 43 10.41 1.75 -5.46
C LEU A 43 10.92 2.11 -4.05
N LEU A 44 11.17 1.11 -3.19
CA LEU A 44 11.51 1.34 -1.77
C LEU A 44 12.71 2.26 -1.54
N PRO A 45 13.81 2.18 -2.31
CA PRO A 45 14.95 3.09 -2.14
C PRO A 45 14.63 4.55 -2.50
N GLU A 46 13.56 4.79 -3.25
CA GLU A 46 13.23 6.09 -3.84
C GLU A 46 12.03 6.78 -3.13
N LEU A 47 11.43 6.14 -2.11
CA LEU A 47 10.21 6.64 -1.45
C LEU A 47 10.31 8.07 -0.91
N GLY A 48 11.51 8.57 -0.61
CA GLY A 48 11.72 9.92 -0.10
C GLY A 48 11.31 11.04 -1.08
N ARG A 49 11.24 10.77 -2.38
CA ARG A 49 10.79 11.75 -3.40
C ARG A 49 9.41 11.47 -3.99
N VAL A 50 8.86 10.29 -3.75
CA VAL A 50 7.57 9.89 -4.29
C VAL A 50 6.46 10.63 -3.54
N ARG A 51 5.63 11.37 -4.27
CA ARG A 51 4.43 12.04 -3.75
C ARG A 51 3.16 11.24 -4.05
N LEU A 52 3.14 10.54 -5.18
CA LEU A 52 2.02 9.74 -5.65
C LEU A 52 2.50 8.38 -6.16
N VAL A 53 1.82 7.32 -5.74
CA VAL A 53 1.87 6.00 -6.37
C VAL A 53 0.49 5.69 -6.93
N GLU A 54 0.37 5.66 -8.25
CA GLU A 54 -0.79 5.13 -8.94
C GLU A 54 -0.60 3.62 -9.12
N ILE A 55 -1.63 2.84 -8.82
CA ILE A 55 -1.64 1.39 -8.98
C ILE A 55 -2.77 1.05 -9.95
N ASP A 56 -2.40 0.51 -11.10
CA ASP A 56 -3.34 0.13 -12.14
C ASP A 56 -4.05 -1.19 -11.82
N PHE A 57 -5.37 -1.18 -11.97
CA PHE A 57 -6.24 -2.35 -11.91
C PHE A 57 -6.86 -2.58 -13.30
N PRO A 58 -6.18 -3.27 -14.22
CA PRO A 58 -6.71 -3.50 -15.58
C PRO A 58 -7.97 -4.37 -15.59
N ARG A 59 -8.17 -5.15 -14.51
CA ARG A 59 -9.34 -5.97 -14.22
C ARG A 59 -9.58 -5.99 -12.71
N PHE A 60 -10.82 -5.88 -12.28
CA PHE A 60 -11.19 -5.86 -10.86
C PHE A 60 -10.78 -7.10 -10.05
N ARG A 61 -10.50 -8.22 -10.75
CA ARG A 61 -10.06 -9.48 -10.13
C ARG A 61 -8.56 -9.52 -9.85
N ASP A 62 -7.81 -8.48 -10.23
CA ASP A 62 -6.39 -8.41 -9.94
C ASP A 62 -6.13 -7.98 -8.49
N GLY A 63 -5.70 -8.94 -7.66
CA GLY A 63 -5.41 -8.70 -6.25
C GLY A 63 -4.01 -8.14 -5.97
N ARG A 64 -3.09 -8.08 -6.95
CA ARG A 64 -1.68 -7.74 -6.67
C ARG A 64 -1.51 -6.32 -6.14
N GLY A 65 -2.34 -5.39 -6.59
CA GLY A 65 -2.32 -3.99 -6.14
C GLY A 65 -2.57 -3.82 -4.63
N PHE A 66 -3.33 -4.72 -3.99
CA PHE A 66 -3.54 -4.69 -2.53
C PHE A 66 -2.24 -4.97 -1.77
N SER A 67 -1.47 -5.95 -2.24
CA SER A 67 -0.15 -6.27 -1.69
C SER A 67 0.82 -5.12 -1.91
N SER A 68 0.81 -4.50 -3.09
CA SER A 68 1.66 -3.35 -3.40
C SER A 68 1.42 -2.19 -2.44
N ALA A 69 0.16 -1.80 -2.23
CA ALA A 69 -0.19 -0.75 -1.27
C ALA A 69 0.23 -1.11 0.16
N SER A 70 0.01 -2.37 0.57
CA SER A 70 0.37 -2.82 1.92
C SER A 70 1.88 -2.78 2.16
N ILE A 71 2.68 -3.25 1.19
CA ILE A 71 4.15 -3.21 1.23
C ILE A 71 4.65 -1.77 1.36
N LEU A 72 4.07 -0.83 0.61
CA LEU A 72 4.45 0.59 0.69
C LEU A 72 4.19 1.15 2.09
N ARG A 73 3.02 0.88 2.68
CA ARG A 73 2.70 1.33 4.04
C ARG A 73 3.59 0.70 5.09
N GLU A 74 3.86 -0.60 5.00
CA GLU A 74 4.77 -1.31 5.89
C GLU A 74 6.22 -0.79 5.79
N ALA A 75 6.63 -0.34 4.61
CA ALA A 75 7.91 0.33 4.39
C ALA A 75 7.95 1.79 4.85
N GLY A 76 6.83 2.32 5.39
CA GLY A 76 6.75 3.68 5.92
C GLY A 76 6.41 4.75 4.88
N TYR A 77 5.93 4.39 3.70
CA TYR A 77 5.48 5.37 2.71
C TYR A 77 4.23 6.12 3.19
N THR A 78 4.31 7.45 3.23
CA THR A 78 3.24 8.35 3.73
C THR A 78 2.58 9.17 2.63
N GLY A 79 3.14 9.16 1.42
CA GLY A 79 2.56 9.80 0.25
C GLY A 79 1.25 9.13 -0.19
N GLU A 80 0.65 9.70 -1.22
CA GLU A 80 -0.62 9.24 -1.75
C GLU A 80 -0.47 7.90 -2.48
N ILE A 81 -1.40 6.97 -2.23
CA ILE A 81 -1.57 5.75 -3.04
C ILE A 81 -2.95 5.80 -3.69
N ARG A 82 -2.99 5.84 -5.02
CA ARG A 82 -4.20 5.93 -5.83
C ARG A 82 -4.48 4.62 -6.55
N ALA A 83 -5.70 4.12 -6.46
CA ALA A 83 -6.16 3.03 -7.32
C ALA A 83 -6.76 3.62 -8.60
N ILE A 84 -6.30 3.17 -9.76
CA ILE A 84 -6.82 3.58 -11.07
C ILE A 84 -7.36 2.37 -11.86
N GLY A 85 -8.26 2.58 -12.82
CA GLY A 85 -8.75 1.54 -13.73
C GLY A 85 -10.07 0.89 -13.29
N ASP A 86 -10.18 -0.43 -13.44
CA ASP A 86 -11.36 -1.25 -13.12
C ASP A 86 -11.53 -1.46 -11.60
N VAL A 87 -11.76 -0.37 -10.89
CA VAL A 87 -11.93 -0.30 -9.45
C VAL A 87 -13.41 -0.40 -9.09
N LEU A 88 -13.78 -1.48 -8.40
CA LEU A 88 -15.17 -1.69 -7.95
C LEU A 88 -15.43 -1.04 -6.59
N ILE A 89 -16.61 -0.43 -6.47
CA ILE A 89 -17.07 0.20 -5.22
C ILE A 89 -17.06 -0.77 -4.02
N ASP A 90 -17.39 -2.05 -4.23
CA ASP A 90 -17.39 -3.08 -3.19
C ASP A 90 -15.98 -3.37 -2.63
N LEU A 91 -14.93 -3.04 -3.40
CA LEU A 91 -13.55 -3.23 -3.02
C LEU A 91 -12.95 -2.03 -2.30
N VAL A 92 -13.56 -0.84 -2.41
CA VAL A 92 -13.03 0.43 -1.85
C VAL A 92 -12.78 0.31 -0.34
N PHE A 93 -13.70 -0.33 0.40
CA PHE A 93 -13.49 -0.60 1.82
C PHE A 93 -12.19 -1.36 2.06
N PHE A 94 -11.98 -2.48 1.37
CA PHE A 94 -10.79 -3.31 1.55
C PHE A 94 -9.51 -2.62 1.06
N MET A 95 -9.59 -1.86 -0.03
CA MET A 95 -8.47 -1.07 -0.55
C MET A 95 -8.02 -0.02 0.49
N ARG A 96 -8.95 0.72 1.10
CA ARG A 96 -8.62 1.63 2.22
C ARG A 96 -7.87 0.92 3.34
N ARG A 97 -8.26 -0.33 3.65
CA ARG A 97 -7.59 -1.13 4.68
C ARG A 97 -6.16 -1.54 4.34
N CYS A 98 -5.86 -1.71 3.05
CA CYS A 98 -4.51 -1.97 2.54
C CYS A 98 -3.65 -0.71 2.41
N GLY A 99 -4.25 0.48 2.50
CA GLY A 99 -3.54 1.75 2.55
C GLY A 99 -3.78 2.67 1.36
N PHE A 100 -4.78 2.39 0.52
CA PHE A 100 -5.17 3.31 -0.55
C PHE A 100 -5.80 4.60 0.01
N ASP A 101 -5.46 5.72 -0.61
CA ASP A 101 -5.88 7.07 -0.22
C ASP A 101 -6.87 7.70 -1.19
N SER A 102 -6.80 7.32 -2.46
CA SER A 102 -7.62 7.89 -3.51
C SER A 102 -7.97 6.87 -4.59
N PHE A 103 -9.01 7.18 -5.36
CA PHE A 103 -9.59 6.28 -6.34
C PHE A 103 -9.98 7.06 -7.59
N GLU A 104 -9.55 6.58 -8.74
CA GLU A 104 -9.89 7.11 -10.06
C GLU A 104 -10.38 5.96 -10.95
N PRO A 105 -11.62 5.49 -10.72
CA PRO A 105 -12.18 4.39 -11.49
C PRO A 105 -12.51 4.82 -12.93
N ASP A 106 -12.44 3.88 -13.89
CA ASP A 106 -12.85 4.10 -15.28
C ASP A 106 -14.32 4.57 -15.39
N ALA A 107 -15.16 4.07 -14.49
CA ALA A 107 -16.56 4.47 -14.36
C ALA A 107 -16.79 5.14 -12.99
N PRO A 108 -17.44 6.31 -12.96
CA PRO A 108 -17.69 7.01 -11.70
C PRO A 108 -18.57 6.18 -10.78
N PHE A 109 -18.30 6.23 -9.48
CA PHE A 109 -19.16 5.59 -8.48
C PHE A 109 -20.54 6.23 -8.45
N HIS A 110 -21.56 5.43 -8.15
CA HIS A 110 -22.90 5.96 -7.90
C HIS A 110 -22.90 6.90 -6.68
N PRO A 111 -23.66 8.00 -6.71
CA PRO A 111 -23.83 8.88 -5.56
C PRO A 111 -24.27 8.09 -4.31
N GLY A 112 -23.62 8.33 -3.16
CA GLY A 112 -23.91 7.67 -1.89
C GLY A 112 -23.39 6.23 -1.75
N ALA A 113 -22.90 5.60 -2.82
CA ALA A 113 -22.37 4.24 -2.75
C ALA A 113 -21.05 4.16 -1.97
N VAL A 114 -20.25 5.23 -1.98
CA VAL A 114 -19.00 5.34 -1.22
C VAL A 114 -19.26 5.22 0.28
N ASP A 115 -20.17 6.03 0.82
CA ASP A 115 -20.51 5.99 2.25
C ASP A 115 -21.09 4.63 2.66
N ALA A 116 -21.95 4.05 1.82
CA ALA A 116 -22.49 2.72 2.03
C ALA A 116 -21.40 1.64 2.05
N ALA A 117 -20.43 1.70 1.14
CA ALA A 117 -19.31 0.76 1.07
C ALA A 117 -18.40 0.88 2.30
N LEU A 118 -18.06 2.12 2.70
CA LEU A 118 -17.17 2.39 3.83
C LEU A 118 -17.81 2.02 5.19
N SER A 119 -19.13 2.19 5.33
CA SER A 119 -19.87 1.86 6.56
C SER A 119 -20.33 0.41 6.64
N ARG A 120 -20.17 -0.38 5.56
CA ARG A 120 -20.65 -1.77 5.43
C ARG A 120 -20.20 -2.69 6.57
N TYR A 121 -18.98 -2.50 7.06
CA TYR A 121 -18.33 -3.37 8.04
C TYR A 121 -17.87 -2.59 9.28
N PRO A 122 -18.67 -2.60 10.36
CA PRO A 122 -18.34 -1.89 11.59
C PRO A 122 -17.13 -2.51 12.32
N ASP A 123 -16.93 -3.82 12.15
CA ASP A 123 -15.80 -4.56 12.71
C ASP A 123 -15.03 -5.30 11.63
N VAL A 124 -13.75 -5.57 11.89
CA VAL A 124 -12.85 -6.25 10.97
C VAL A 124 -12.25 -7.49 11.60
N TYR A 125 -12.08 -8.57 10.82
CA TYR A 125 -11.54 -9.81 11.37
C TYR A 125 -10.01 -9.83 11.41
N GLN A 126 -9.37 -9.39 10.33
CA GLN A 126 -7.91 -9.39 10.16
C GLN A 126 -7.33 -8.01 10.42
N SER A 127 -6.12 -7.94 10.97
CA SER A 127 -5.34 -6.70 11.01
C SER A 127 -4.94 -6.28 9.58
N ALA A 128 -4.80 -4.98 9.35
CA ALA A 128 -4.31 -4.42 8.10
C ALA A 128 -3.53 -3.12 8.39
N THR A 129 -3.15 -2.37 7.36
CA THR A 129 -2.33 -1.14 7.50
C THR A 129 -3.13 0.06 8.00
N ASP A 130 -4.47 -0.05 8.06
CA ASP A 130 -5.40 0.95 8.61
C ASP A 130 -5.37 1.10 10.14
N GLY A 131 -4.64 0.23 10.85
CA GLY A 131 -4.54 0.26 12.31
C GLY A 131 -5.83 -0.11 13.05
N ARG A 132 -6.88 -0.58 12.35
CA ARG A 132 -8.13 -0.98 13.01
C ARG A 132 -7.89 -2.21 13.89
N VAL A 133 -8.48 -2.17 15.09
CA VAL A 133 -8.41 -3.31 16.03
C VAL A 133 -9.32 -4.42 15.52
N PRO A 134 -8.81 -5.63 15.30
CA PRO A 134 -9.64 -6.73 14.85
C PRO A 134 -10.62 -7.21 15.94
N VAL A 135 -11.78 -7.69 15.52
CA VAL A 135 -12.92 -8.08 16.38
C VAL A 135 -12.54 -9.12 17.43
N TRP A 136 -11.64 -10.05 17.11
CA TRP A 136 -11.19 -11.06 18.08
C TRP A 136 -10.43 -10.42 19.24
N ALA A 137 -9.67 -9.34 19.00
CA ALA A 137 -8.94 -8.62 20.03
C ALA A 137 -9.89 -7.80 20.91
N LEU A 138 -10.98 -7.27 20.33
CA LEU A 138 -12.06 -6.63 21.08
C LEU A 138 -12.80 -7.62 21.98
N ARG A 139 -13.04 -8.86 21.50
CA ARG A 139 -13.70 -9.91 22.27
C ARG A 139 -12.83 -10.51 23.37
N HIS A 140 -11.51 -10.46 23.21
CA HIS A 140 -10.55 -11.07 24.13
C HIS A 140 -9.39 -10.11 24.47
N PRO A 141 -9.64 -9.04 25.24
CA PRO A 141 -8.67 -7.98 25.51
C PRO A 141 -7.38 -8.47 26.19
N GLN A 142 -7.44 -9.58 26.93
CA GLN A 142 -6.28 -10.22 27.54
C GLN A 142 -5.21 -10.62 26.51
N PHE A 143 -5.60 -11.08 25.31
CA PHE A 143 -4.66 -11.47 24.25
C PHE A 143 -4.15 -10.28 23.41
N ALA A 144 -4.81 -9.12 23.51
CA ALA A 144 -4.38 -7.90 22.82
C ALA A 144 -3.13 -7.28 23.47
N THR A 145 -2.99 -7.44 24.80
CA THR A 145 -1.95 -6.79 25.62
C THR A 145 -0.57 -7.48 25.48
N GLU A 146 -0.54 -8.80 25.32
CA GLU A 146 0.71 -9.59 25.30
C GLU A 146 1.59 -9.33 24.06
N ARG A 147 1.03 -8.88 22.93
CA ARG A 147 1.82 -8.57 21.72
C ARG A 147 2.66 -7.29 21.82
N ARG A 148 2.41 -6.41 22.80
CA ARG A 148 3.22 -5.19 22.99
C ARG A 148 4.58 -5.46 23.65
N GLN A 149 4.75 -6.61 24.30
CA GLN A 149 5.98 -6.97 25.01
C GLN A 149 7.03 -7.68 24.13
N PHE A 150 6.67 -8.14 22.92
CA PHE A 150 7.56 -8.90 22.02
C PHE A 150 8.23 -8.09 20.89
N LEU A 151 8.18 -6.76 20.95
CA LEU A 151 8.71 -5.89 19.88
C LEU A 151 10.21 -5.53 19.90
N PRO A 152 11.04 -5.71 20.95
CA PRO A 152 12.46 -5.33 20.83
C PRO A 152 13.35 -6.43 20.22
N LEU A 153 12.91 -7.70 20.18
CA LEU A 153 13.79 -8.82 19.82
C LEU A 153 13.77 -9.18 18.32
N VAL A 154 12.64 -9.07 17.63
CA VAL A 154 12.57 -9.43 16.19
C VAL A 154 13.29 -8.40 15.32
N TRP A 155 13.26 -7.12 15.69
CA TRP A 155 13.90 -6.06 14.90
C TRP A 155 15.44 -6.04 15.04
N THR A 156 15.97 -6.54 16.16
CA THR A 156 17.41 -6.67 16.40
C THR A 156 18.05 -7.75 15.53
N VAL A 157 17.36 -8.86 15.27
CA VAL A 157 17.86 -9.95 14.42
C VAL A 157 17.87 -9.56 12.94
N VAL A 158 16.84 -8.86 12.47
CA VAL A 158 16.77 -8.40 11.07
C VAL A 158 17.84 -7.34 10.76
N ARG A 159 18.21 -6.49 11.72
CA ARG A 159 19.32 -5.54 11.56
C ARG A 159 20.70 -6.18 11.51
N HIS A 160 20.89 -7.34 12.14
CA HIS A 160 22.21 -8.00 12.20
C HIS A 160 22.53 -8.83 10.95
N LEU A 161 21.51 -9.32 10.24
CA LEU A 161 21.69 -10.14 9.03
C LEU A 161 22.00 -9.34 7.76
N ALA A 162 21.83 -8.01 7.77
CA ALA A 162 22.15 -7.13 6.63
C ALA A 162 23.63 -6.68 6.55
N ARG A 163 24.54 -7.25 7.36
CA ARG A 163 25.97 -6.90 7.38
C ARG A 163 26.94 -8.08 7.25
N ALA A 164 26.48 -9.26 6.82
CA ALA A 164 27.40 -10.37 6.56
C ALA A 164 28.13 -10.17 5.20
N PRO A 165 29.47 -10.12 5.17
CA PRO A 165 30.21 -10.12 3.92
C PRO A 165 30.14 -11.51 3.27
N TYR A 166 29.91 -11.56 1.97
CA TYR A 166 29.99 -12.77 1.15
C TYR A 166 31.38 -13.40 1.26
N ILE A 167 31.48 -14.60 1.84
CA ILE A 167 32.71 -15.39 1.85
C ILE A 167 32.66 -16.30 0.63
N ASN A 168 33.46 -15.95 -0.38
CA ASN A 168 33.68 -16.75 -1.58
C ASN A 168 34.59 -17.95 -1.19
N GLN A 169 34.04 -19.17 -1.17
CA GLN A 169 34.87 -20.38 -1.07
C GLN A 169 34.96 -21.06 -2.43
N THR A 170 36.15 -20.89 -3.01
CA THR A 170 36.70 -21.59 -4.16
C THR A 170 36.69 -23.09 -3.89
N ILE A 171 35.98 -23.86 -4.72
CA ILE A 171 36.12 -25.31 -4.82
C ILE A 171 36.94 -25.58 -6.08
N VAL A 172 38.18 -26.03 -5.92
CA VAL A 172 38.90 -26.90 -6.87
C VAL A 172 40.19 -27.45 -6.23
N PRO A 173 40.70 -28.60 -6.69
CA PRO A 173 40.13 -29.57 -7.63
C PRO A 173 39.72 -30.90 -7.00
#